data_AF-A0A4R4BKQ3-F1
#
_entry.id   AF-A0A4R4BKQ3-F1
#
_cell.length_a   1.000
_cell.length_b   1.000
_cell.length_c   1.000
_cell.angle_alpha   90.00
_cell.angle_beta   90.00
_cell.angle_gamma   90.00
#
_symmetry.space_group_name_H-M   'P 1'
#
loop_
_entity.id
_entity.type
_entity.pdbx_description
1 polymer ?
#
loop_
_entity_poly.entity_id
_entity_poly.type
_entity_poly.pdbx_seq_one_letter_code
_entity_poly.pdbx_strand_id
1 'polypeptide(L)'
;MIIFGKTLKHLRNSRDLTQLELAEILNLSQSQIKNWETGRFQPDIETLASIASFFNVSLDVLVGFSNNFQDEPIQQVISEARSTYGTLDDAQKERFCNQLLLIIQMIRDNPETF
;
A
#
# COMPACT_ATOMS: atom_id res chain seq x y z
N MET A 1 10.92 -1.17 0.40
CA MET A 1 11.60 -1.52 1.66
C MET A 1 10.52 -1.76 2.71
N ILE A 2 10.66 -2.74 3.62
CA ILE A 2 9.67 -3.02 4.69
C ILE A 2 10.16 -2.35 5.99
N ILE A 3 9.30 -1.61 6.69
CA ILE A 3 9.63 -0.87 7.92
C ILE A 3 8.61 -1.05 9.06
N PHE A 4 7.94 -2.21 9.08
CA PHE A 4 6.87 -2.58 10.03
C PHE A 4 7.03 -2.04 11.46
N GLY A 5 8.16 -2.28 12.13
CA GLY A 5 8.34 -1.84 13.53
C GLY A 5 8.22 -0.33 13.73
N LYS A 6 8.71 0.47 12.77
CA LYS A 6 8.57 1.93 12.79
C LYS A 6 7.11 2.34 12.54
N THR A 7 6.45 1.71 11.58
CA THR A 7 5.04 1.96 11.28
C THR A 7 4.14 1.62 12.46
N LEU A 8 4.33 0.44 13.08
CA LEU A 8 3.57 0.01 14.25
C LEU A 8 3.69 1.02 15.39
N LYS A 9 4.92 1.47 15.69
CA LYS A 9 5.17 2.49 16.70
C LYS A 9 4.46 3.80 16.38
N HIS A 10 4.46 4.21 15.11
CA HIS A 10 3.79 5.41 14.66
C HIS A 10 2.26 5.30 14.83
N LEU A 11 1.65 4.20 14.36
CA LEU A 11 0.22 3.93 14.49
C LEU A 11 -0.22 3.83 15.96
N ARG A 12 0.60 3.20 16.81
CA ARG A 12 0.34 3.14 18.25
C ARG A 12 0.33 4.53 18.87
N ASN A 13 1.35 5.34 18.58
CA ASN A 13 1.47 6.70 19.10
C ASN A 13 0.36 7.62 18.57
N SER A 14 -0.14 7.44 17.35
CA SER A 14 -1.24 8.26 16.81
C SER A 14 -2.60 7.98 17.46
N ARG A 15 -2.68 6.91 18.26
CA ARG A 15 -3.82 6.56 19.11
C ARG A 15 -3.54 6.82 20.60
N ASP A 16 -2.43 7.49 20.93
CA ASP A 16 -1.98 7.77 22.30
C ASP A 16 -1.84 6.53 23.20
N LEU A 17 -1.60 5.36 22.61
CA LEU A 17 -1.47 4.10 23.35
C LEU A 17 -0.03 3.86 23.79
N THR A 18 0.16 3.33 24.99
CA THR A 18 1.41 2.71 25.44
C THR A 18 1.59 1.32 24.84
N GLN A 19 2.81 0.77 24.89
CA GLN A 19 3.07 -0.60 24.43
C GLN A 19 2.27 -1.64 25.22
N LEU A 20 1.97 -1.37 26.50
CA LEU A 20 1.18 -2.27 27.34
C LEU A 20 -0.29 -2.23 26.93
N GLU A 21 -0.88 -1.04 26.78
CA GLU A 21 -2.28 -0.89 26.38
C GLU A 21 -2.56 -1.51 25.01
N LEU A 22 -1.67 -1.29 24.02
CA LEU A 22 -1.82 -1.94 22.72
C LEU A 22 -1.75 -3.47 22.83
N ALA A 23 -0.86 -3.99 23.68
CA ALA A 23 -0.73 -5.42 23.90
C ALA A 23 -2.01 -6.00 24.51
N GLU A 24 -2.58 -5.35 25.51
CA GLU A 24 -3.83 -5.76 26.16
C GLU A 24 -5.00 -5.77 25.17
N ILE A 25 -5.15 -4.71 24.36
CA ILE A 25 -6.21 -4.60 23.34
C ILE A 25 -6.14 -5.73 22.31
N LEU A 26 -4.93 -6.10 21.90
CA LEU A 26 -4.70 -7.13 20.88
C LEU A 26 -4.53 -8.55 21.47
N ASN A 27 -4.67 -8.71 22.79
CA ASN A 27 -4.43 -9.97 23.50
C ASN A 27 -3.02 -10.55 23.24
N LEU A 28 -2.02 -9.67 23.36
CA LEU A 28 -0.60 -9.94 23.17
C LEU A 28 0.18 -9.58 24.44
N SER A 29 1.46 -9.95 24.48
CA SER A 29 2.39 -9.51 25.52
C SER A 29 3.04 -8.16 25.15
N GLN A 30 3.29 -7.32 26.15
CA GLN A 30 4.07 -6.08 25.97
C GLN A 30 5.45 -6.35 25.34
N SER A 31 6.06 -7.49 25.66
CA SER A 31 7.34 -7.93 25.09
C SER A 31 7.26 -8.13 23.58
N GLN A 32 6.16 -8.70 23.07
CA GLN A 32 5.93 -8.83 21.62
C GLN A 32 5.90 -7.45 20.94
N ILE A 33 5.11 -6.51 21.46
CA ILE A 33 5.03 -5.15 20.90
C ILE A 33 6.41 -4.49 20.90
N LYS A 34 7.15 -4.54 22.02
CA LYS A 34 8.50 -4.00 22.13
C LYS A 34 9.46 -4.62 21.10
N ASN A 35 9.43 -5.95 20.96
CA ASN A 35 10.30 -6.68 20.04
C ASN A 35 10.01 -6.32 18.58
N TRP A 36 8.74 -6.11 18.23
CA TRP A 36 8.33 -5.70 16.89
C TRP A 36 8.73 -4.26 16.59
N GLU A 37 8.49 -3.33 17.51
CA GLU A 37 8.86 -1.91 17.33
C GLU A 37 10.37 -1.68 17.25
N THR A 38 11.16 -2.58 17.84
CA THR A 38 12.63 -2.54 17.77
C THR A 38 13.19 -3.35 16.59
N GLY A 39 12.35 -4.08 15.85
CA GLY A 39 12.75 -4.89 14.69
C GLY A 39 13.50 -6.18 15.04
N ARG A 40 13.46 -6.63 16.30
CA ARG A 40 14.11 -7.89 16.72
C ARG A 40 13.39 -9.14 16.21
N PHE A 41 12.05 -9.08 16.17
CA PHE A 41 11.20 -10.17 15.72
C PHE A 41 10.08 -9.62 14.84
N GLN A 42 9.43 -10.51 14.10
CA GLN A 42 8.25 -10.18 13.29
C GLN A 42 7.06 -11.04 13.73
N PRO A 43 5.84 -10.49 13.70
CA PRO A 43 4.61 -11.24 13.89
C PRO A 43 4.34 -12.21 12.72
N ASP A 44 3.51 -13.21 12.96
CA ASP A 44 2.93 -14.03 11.91
C ASP A 44 1.84 -13.26 11.11
N ILE A 45 1.37 -13.88 10.03
CA ILE A 45 0.42 -13.26 9.11
C ILE A 45 -0.96 -13.01 9.74
N GLU A 46 -1.41 -13.88 10.65
CA GLU A 46 -2.69 -13.76 11.35
C GLU A 46 -2.65 -12.56 12.31
N THR A 47 -1.54 -12.42 13.03
CA THR A 47 -1.28 -11.29 13.92
C THR A 47 -1.17 -9.99 13.13
N LEU A 48 -0.50 -9.99 11.97
CA LEU A 48 -0.45 -8.82 11.09
C LEU A 48 -1.85 -8.40 10.62
N ALA A 49 -2.70 -9.35 10.22
CA ALA A 49 -4.06 -9.07 9.82
C ALA A 49 -4.90 -8.48 10.97
N SER A 50 -4.75 -9.02 12.18
CA SER A 50 -5.40 -8.49 13.40
C SER A 50 -4.97 -7.05 13.69
N ILE A 51 -3.67 -6.77 13.65
CA ILE A 51 -3.13 -5.42 13.85
C ILE A 51 -3.65 -4.46 12.77
N ALA A 52 -3.64 -4.88 11.51
CA ALA A 52 -4.11 -4.08 10.37
C ALA A 52 -5.60 -3.73 10.53
N SER A 53 -6.42 -4.70 10.94
CA SER A 53 -7.83 -4.50 11.24
C SER A 53 -8.05 -3.53 12.39
N PHE A 54 -7.27 -3.64 13.48
CA PHE A 54 -7.38 -2.74 14.64
C PHE A 54 -7.08 -1.28 14.28
N PHE A 55 -6.02 -1.04 13.50
CA PHE A 55 -5.66 0.30 13.05
C PHE A 55 -6.47 0.79 11.84
N ASN A 56 -7.28 -0.09 11.23
CA ASN A 56 -8.04 0.16 10.00
C ASN A 56 -7.13 0.62 8.84
N VAL A 57 -6.05 -0.13 8.59
CA VAL A 57 -5.07 0.12 7.52
C VAL A 57 -4.86 -1.14 6.68
N SER A 58 -4.36 -1.01 5.45
CA SER A 58 -3.94 -2.18 4.66
C SER A 58 -2.66 -2.80 5.22
N LEU A 59 -2.39 -4.05 4.86
CA LEU A 59 -1.13 -4.72 5.21
C LEU A 59 0.08 -3.97 4.64
N ASP A 60 0.01 -3.47 3.40
CA ASP A 60 1.06 -2.66 2.78
C ASP A 60 1.42 -1.45 3.64
N VAL A 61 0.41 -0.72 4.12
CA VAL A 61 0.61 0.42 5.03
C VAL A 61 1.23 -0.06 6.33
N LEU A 62 0.66 -1.10 6.96
CA LEU A 62 1.14 -1.62 8.25
C LEU A 62 2.60 -2.05 8.20
N VAL A 63 2.99 -2.82 7.19
CA VAL A 63 4.37 -3.30 7.06
C VAL A 63 5.30 -2.20 6.53
N GLY A 64 4.77 -1.01 6.23
CA GLY A 64 5.50 0.08 5.60
C GLY A 64 6.08 -0.33 4.25
N PHE A 65 5.39 -1.22 3.55
CA PHE A 65 5.73 -1.64 2.21
C PHE A 65 5.17 -0.61 1.23
N SER A 66 6.06 0.24 0.72
CA SER A 66 5.82 0.92 -0.55
C SER A 66 6.38 0.03 -1.65
N ASN A 67 5.49 -0.39 -2.55
CA ASN A 67 5.92 -1.00 -3.78
C ASN A 67 6.53 0.12 -4.62
N ASN A 68 7.85 0.29 -4.53
CA ASN A 68 8.57 1.19 -5.43
C ASN A 68 8.69 0.52 -6.81
N PHE A 69 7.55 0.23 -7.44
CA PHE A 69 7.47 0.31 -8.90
C PHE A 69 7.54 1.81 -9.28
N GLN A 70 8.66 2.43 -8.90
CA GLN A 70 9.07 3.75 -9.33
C GLN A 70 9.81 3.58 -10.66
N ASP A 71 9.13 3.01 -11.66
CA ASP A 71 9.37 3.54 -12.99
C ASP A 71 8.67 4.89 -13.01
N GLU A 72 9.40 5.94 -12.61
CA GLU A 72 8.99 7.34 -12.74
C GLU A 72 8.26 7.60 -14.08
N PRO A 73 8.74 7.05 -15.23
CA PRO A 73 8.03 7.21 -16.50
C PRO A 73 6.59 6.67 -16.49
N ILE A 74 6.33 5.48 -15.94
CA ILE A 74 4.97 4.91 -15.98
C ILE A 74 4.04 5.59 -14.98
N GLN A 75 4.58 6.08 -13.86
CA GLN A 75 3.78 6.80 -12.86
C GLN A 75 3.26 8.13 -13.39
N GLN A 76 4.10 8.87 -14.11
CA GLN A 76 3.67 10.10 -14.78
C GLN A 76 2.52 9.80 -15.75
N VAL A 77 2.67 8.79 -16.61
CA VAL A 77 1.64 8.39 -17.58
C VAL A 77 0.33 7.99 -16.89
N ILE A 78 0.40 7.18 -15.82
CA ILE A 78 -0.80 6.78 -15.06
C ILE A 78 -1.49 7.99 -14.43
N SER A 79 -0.73 8.94 -13.88
CA SER A 79 -1.28 10.14 -13.25
C SER A 79 -2.00 11.06 -14.25
N GLU A 80 -1.39 11.28 -15.42
CA GLU A 80 -1.96 12.10 -16.49
C GLU A 80 -3.21 11.44 -17.07
N ALA A 81 -3.18 10.11 -17.29
CA ALA A 81 -4.32 9.34 -17.77
C ALA A 81 -5.51 9.43 -16.80
N ARG A 82 -5.28 9.31 -15.48
CA ARG A 82 -6.33 9.45 -14.46
C ARG A 82 -6.92 10.85 -14.43
N SER A 83 -6.08 11.87 -14.45
CA SER A 83 -6.53 13.28 -14.45
C SER A 83 -7.40 13.57 -15.68
N THR A 84 -6.94 13.14 -16.85
CA THR A 84 -7.67 13.31 -18.12
C THR A 84 -9.00 12.56 -18.08
N TYR A 85 -9.01 11.28 -17.67
CA TYR A 85 -10.25 10.50 -17.59
C TYR A 85 -11.32 11.14 -16.70
N GLY A 86 -10.91 11.80 -15.61
CA GLY A 86 -11.81 12.47 -14.67
C GLY A 86 -12.56 13.67 -15.27
N THR A 87 -12.05 14.30 -16.33
CA THR A 87 -12.66 15.48 -16.96
C THR A 87 -13.56 15.16 -18.15
N LEU A 88 -13.61 13.89 -18.58
CA LEU A 88 -14.35 13.45 -19.76
C LEU A 88 -15.82 13.11 -19.46
N ASP A 89 -16.67 13.27 -20.48
CA ASP A 89 -18.03 12.72 -20.48
C ASP A 89 -18.05 11.19 -20.71
N ASP A 90 -19.22 10.57 -20.58
CA ASP A 90 -19.35 9.10 -20.64
C ASP A 90 -18.95 8.51 -22.00
N ALA A 91 -19.30 9.19 -23.10
CA ALA A 91 -18.93 8.75 -24.44
C ALA A 91 -17.43 8.90 -24.70
N GLN A 92 -16.83 9.97 -24.18
CA GLN A 92 -15.39 10.24 -24.25
C GLN A 92 -14.60 9.24 -23.39
N LYS A 93 -15.08 8.88 -22.19
CA LYS A 93 -14.46 7.87 -21.32
C LYS A 93 -14.40 6.51 -21.99
N GLU A 94 -15.49 6.08 -22.61
CA GLU A 94 -15.52 4.80 -23.33
C GLU A 94 -14.49 4.79 -24.48
N ARG A 95 -14.44 5.86 -25.28
CA ARG A 95 -13.44 6.01 -26.35
C ARG A 95 -12.01 6.02 -25.82
N PHE A 96 -11.76 6.76 -24.75
CA PHE A 96 -10.46 6.84 -24.10
C PHE A 96 -9.95 5.46 -23.65
N CYS A 97 -10.79 4.68 -22.96
CA CYS A 97 -10.45 3.33 -22.54
C CYS A 97 -10.15 2.41 -23.72
N ASN A 98 -11.00 2.44 -24.77
CA ASN A 98 -10.81 1.61 -25.95
C ASN A 98 -9.51 1.94 -26.70
N GLN A 99 -9.15 3.22 -26.78
CA GLN A 99 -7.89 3.66 -27.39
C GLN A 99 -6.67 3.21 -26.60
N LEU A 100 -6.69 3.34 -25.27
CA LEU A 100 -5.60 2.84 -24.43
C LEU A 100 -5.42 1.32 -24.56
N LEU A 101 -6.52 0.56 -24.58
CA LEU A 101 -6.47 -0.88 -24.78
C LEU A 101 -5.86 -1.26 -26.14
N LEU A 102 -6.22 -0.55 -27.19
CA LEU A 102 -5.65 -0.77 -28.52
C LEU A 102 -4.13 -0.54 -28.52
N ILE A 103 -3.66 0.56 -27.93
CA ILE A 103 -2.22 0.87 -27.84
C ILE A 103 -1.48 -0.21 -27.03
N ILE A 104 -2.02 -0.62 -25.89
CA ILE A 104 -1.44 -1.69 -25.07
C ILE A 104 -1.33 -2.99 -25.86
N GLN A 105 -2.34 -3.32 -26.66
CA GLN A 105 -2.33 -4.50 -27.50
C GLN A 105 -1.30 -4.40 -28.62
N MET A 106 -1.20 -3.24 -29.29
CA MET A 106 -0.18 -3.00 -30.31
C MET A 106 1.25 -3.16 -29.79
N ILE A 107 1.54 -2.63 -28.60
CA ILE A 107 2.86 -2.76 -27.95
C ILE A 107 3.13 -4.22 -27.57
N ARG A 108 2.12 -4.91 -27.03
CA ARG A 108 2.25 -6.33 -26.66
C ARG A 108 2.57 -7.21 -27.87
N ASP A 109 1.91 -6.94 -28.99
CA ASP A 109 2.05 -7.73 -30.21
C ASP A 109 3.33 -7.36 -30.99
N ASN A 110 3.87 -6.15 -30.82
CA ASN A 110 5.06 -5.65 -31.53
C ASN A 110 6.01 -4.84 -30.61
N PRO A 111 6.67 -5.46 -29.63
CA PRO A 111 7.42 -4.75 -28.60
C PRO A 111 8.70 -4.06 -29.10
N GLU A 112 9.25 -4.44 -30.26
CA GLU A 112 10.47 -3.81 -30.81
C GLU A 112 10.18 -2.59 -31.71
N THR A 113 8.91 -2.29 -31.98
CA THR A 113 8.51 -1.19 -32.88
C THR A 113 8.31 0.14 -32.13
N PHE A 114 8.28 0.11 -30.80
CA PHE A 114 7.95 1.24 -29.93
C PHE A 114 8.95 1.41 -28.80
#